data_AF-U6K485-F1
#
_entry.id   AF-U6K485-F1
#
_cell.length_a   1.000
_cell.length_b   1.000
_cell.length_c   1.000
_cell.angle_alpha   90.00
_cell.angle_beta   90.00
_cell.angle_gamma   90.00
#
_symmetry.space_group_name_H-M   'P 1'
#
loop_
_entity.id
_entity.type
_entity.pdbx_description
1 polymer ?
#
loop_
_entity_poly.entity_id
_entity_poly.type
_entity_poly.pdbx_seq_one_letter_code
_entity_poly.pdbx_strand_id
1 'polypeptide(L)'
;MAPLNLLTVVTASFFVLGKAGGSGGEQPTYKVAFGDDGQCLAEVNGARVAAGLSELVQAQTGKTEARLPDTATTPSEPDDGWAWMPVCKHLIPDAGEEKASRVEVAAKFQTGTYAYLPIDDPASVDCNAVVDKWKGAYSNFDGLPPANKNEENLYKNQENLSFIALYNPSKDATADCRVVTCTKKTPVAERAAQSGDQGQSTETKASALICMTVPDALDEEKAPFTEEQWGQIVTAIEGSASAVAPGVVGLALAFLGLSML
;
A
#
# COMPACT_ATOMS: atom_id res chain seq x y z
N MET A 1 -24.97 25.29 73.49
CA MET A 1 -26.40 25.09 73.18
C MET A 1 -26.84 26.18 72.21
N ALA A 2 -27.00 25.84 70.93
CA ALA A 2 -27.87 26.48 69.93
C ALA A 2 -27.70 25.69 68.61
N PRO A 3 -28.77 25.12 68.03
CA PRO A 3 -28.71 24.39 66.77
C PRO A 3 -28.94 25.35 65.59
N LEU A 4 -28.21 25.18 64.49
CA LEU A 4 -28.59 25.78 63.21
C LEU A 4 -29.00 24.69 62.23
N ASN A 5 -30.30 24.65 61.96
CA ASN A 5 -30.94 23.89 60.91
C ASN A 5 -30.50 24.45 59.54
N LEU A 6 -29.96 23.59 58.67
CA LEU A 6 -29.84 23.87 57.25
C LEU A 6 -30.90 23.07 56.49
N LEU A 7 -31.79 23.81 55.86
CA LEU A 7 -32.89 23.34 55.01
C LEU A 7 -32.34 22.60 53.79
N THR A 8 -32.86 21.40 53.57
CA THR A 8 -32.74 20.61 52.35
C THR A 8 -33.56 21.25 51.23
N VAL A 9 -32.90 21.67 50.15
CA VAL A 9 -33.55 21.92 48.86
C VAL A 9 -33.22 20.74 47.96
N VAL A 10 -34.18 19.82 47.82
CA VAL A 10 -34.11 18.72 46.85
C VAL A 10 -34.64 19.26 45.53
N THR A 11 -33.75 19.69 44.65
CA THR A 11 -34.10 20.00 43.25
C THR A 11 -34.20 18.67 42.50
N ALA A 12 -35.40 18.11 42.44
CA ALA A 12 -35.69 16.94 41.63
C ALA A 12 -35.75 17.36 40.15
N SER A 13 -34.60 17.35 39.47
CA SER A 13 -34.57 17.36 38.01
C SER A 13 -35.03 15.99 37.51
N PHE A 14 -36.34 15.85 37.25
CA PHE A 14 -36.87 14.75 36.46
C PHE A 14 -36.39 14.91 35.01
N PHE A 15 -35.20 14.38 34.69
CA PHE A 15 -34.88 14.03 33.31
C PHE A 15 -35.69 12.79 32.95
N VAL A 16 -36.85 13.03 32.34
CA VAL A 16 -37.54 12.01 31.55
C VAL A 16 -36.61 11.69 30.38
N LEU A 17 -35.84 10.61 30.50
CA LEU A 17 -35.27 9.93 29.33
C LEU A 17 -36.45 9.40 28.53
N GLY A 18 -36.95 10.24 27.61
CA GLY A 18 -37.71 9.76 26.49
C GLY A 18 -36.84 8.73 25.77
N LYS A 19 -37.24 7.45 25.84
CA LYS A 19 -36.73 6.40 24.98
C LYS A 19 -37.15 6.77 23.56
N ALA A 20 -36.37 7.65 22.93
CA ALA A 20 -36.38 7.80 21.49
C ALA A 20 -36.12 6.39 20.94
N GLY A 21 -37.10 5.86 20.21
CA GLY A 21 -36.92 4.60 19.49
C GLY A 21 -35.66 4.74 18.66
N GLY A 22 -34.62 4.01 19.04
CA GLY A 22 -33.40 3.92 18.25
C GLY A 22 -33.77 3.28 16.93
N SER A 23 -34.01 4.11 15.92
CA SER A 23 -33.83 3.68 14.54
C SER A 23 -32.35 3.39 14.43
N GLY A 24 -31.97 2.11 14.39
CA GLY A 24 -30.59 1.72 14.13
C GLY A 24 -30.11 2.45 12.89
N GLY A 25 -29.16 3.37 13.05
CA GLY A 25 -28.54 4.04 11.92
C GLY A 25 -27.85 2.98 11.09
N GLU A 26 -28.24 2.87 9.83
CA GLU A 26 -27.56 2.03 8.85
C GLU A 26 -26.07 2.40 8.88
N GLN A 27 -25.21 1.39 9.04
CA GLN A 27 -23.75 1.57 9.13
C GLN A 27 -23.14 1.75 7.72
N PRO A 28 -21.92 2.31 7.59
CA PRO A 28 -21.23 2.36 6.31
C PRO A 28 -21.01 0.95 5.76
N THR A 29 -21.19 0.80 4.46
CA THR A 29 -20.92 -0.46 3.76
C THR A 29 -19.77 -0.31 2.77
N TYR A 30 -19.00 -1.39 2.59
CA TYR A 30 -17.85 -1.42 1.69
C TYR A 30 -18.08 -2.45 0.58
N LYS A 31 -17.52 -2.18 -0.60
CA LYS A 31 -17.40 -3.13 -1.71
C LYS A 31 -16.07 -2.91 -2.44
N VAL A 32 -15.53 -3.95 -3.08
CA VAL A 32 -14.39 -3.84 -4.00
C VAL A 32 -14.78 -4.17 -5.42
N ALA A 33 -14.08 -3.54 -6.35
CA ALA A 33 -13.99 -3.94 -7.75
C ALA A 33 -12.51 -4.18 -8.10
N PHE A 34 -12.26 -5.12 -9.00
CA PHE A 34 -10.92 -5.48 -9.46
C PHE A 34 -10.74 -5.03 -10.91
N GLY A 35 -9.56 -4.48 -11.20
CA GLY A 35 -9.08 -4.25 -12.56
C GLY A 35 -8.55 -5.53 -13.20
N ASP A 36 -7.88 -5.36 -14.34
CA ASP A 36 -7.34 -6.47 -15.11
C ASP A 36 -6.16 -7.16 -14.41
N ASP A 37 -5.98 -8.44 -14.73
CA ASP A 37 -4.84 -9.23 -14.29
C ASP A 37 -3.54 -8.74 -14.93
N GLY A 38 -2.47 -8.66 -14.15
CA GLY A 38 -1.14 -8.31 -14.63
C GLY A 38 -0.93 -6.81 -14.86
N GLN A 39 -1.74 -5.96 -14.22
CA GLN A 39 -1.55 -4.51 -14.27
C GLN A 39 -0.12 -4.14 -13.86
N CYS A 40 0.58 -3.38 -14.71
CA CYS A 40 1.98 -2.97 -14.51
C CYS A 40 3.02 -4.10 -14.42
N LEU A 41 2.66 -5.35 -14.74
CA LEU A 41 3.59 -6.47 -14.65
C LEU A 41 4.77 -6.34 -15.61
N ALA A 42 4.57 -5.70 -16.78
CA ALA A 42 5.64 -5.45 -17.75
C ALA A 42 6.72 -4.52 -17.17
N GLU A 43 6.34 -3.40 -16.57
CA GLU A 43 7.26 -2.43 -15.94
C GLU A 43 7.93 -3.02 -14.70
N VAL A 44 7.18 -3.80 -13.90
CA VAL A 44 7.72 -4.58 -12.79
C VAL A 44 8.82 -5.53 -13.27
N ASN A 45 8.56 -6.29 -14.33
CA ASN A 45 9.54 -7.21 -14.92
C ASN A 45 10.72 -6.47 -15.55
N GLY A 46 10.49 -5.31 -16.16
CA GLY A 46 11.55 -4.44 -16.67
C GLY A 46 12.56 -4.05 -15.57
N ALA A 47 12.08 -3.63 -14.40
CA ALA A 47 12.95 -3.30 -13.26
C ALA A 47 13.71 -4.53 -12.75
N ARG A 48 13.06 -5.69 -12.68
CA ARG A 48 13.69 -6.94 -12.23
C ARG A 48 14.79 -7.42 -13.15
N VAL A 49 14.55 -7.42 -14.45
CA VAL A 49 15.53 -7.82 -15.47
C VAL A 49 16.73 -6.87 -15.44
N ALA A 50 16.50 -5.57 -15.26
CA ALA A 50 17.59 -4.60 -15.08
C ALA A 50 18.47 -4.92 -13.86
N ALA A 51 17.89 -5.49 -12.81
CA ALA A 51 18.59 -5.97 -11.61
C ALA A 51 19.08 -7.43 -11.72
N GLY A 52 19.08 -8.04 -12.92
CA GLY A 52 19.57 -9.41 -13.13
C GLY A 52 18.65 -10.51 -12.57
N LEU A 53 17.43 -10.17 -12.15
CA LEU A 53 16.44 -11.11 -11.66
C LEU A 53 15.56 -11.66 -12.79
N SER A 54 15.03 -12.86 -12.59
CA SER A 54 14.05 -13.46 -13.52
C SER A 54 12.72 -12.71 -13.46
N GLU A 55 12.01 -12.67 -14.59
CA GLU A 55 10.66 -12.11 -14.68
C GLU A 55 9.69 -12.85 -13.73
N LEU A 56 8.75 -12.11 -13.16
CA LEU A 56 7.59 -12.67 -12.47
C LEU A 56 6.59 -13.18 -13.50
N VAL A 57 6.08 -14.38 -13.27
CA VAL A 57 5.04 -14.98 -14.11
C VAL A 57 3.66 -14.57 -13.58
N GLN A 58 2.75 -14.15 -14.45
CA GLN A 58 1.37 -13.87 -14.04
C GLN A 58 0.76 -15.11 -13.36
N ALA A 59 0.20 -14.91 -12.17
CA ALA A 59 -0.45 -15.98 -11.43
C ALA A 59 -1.66 -16.51 -12.20
N GLN A 60 -1.74 -17.84 -12.30
CA GLN A 60 -2.77 -18.52 -13.10
C GLN A 60 -4.13 -18.48 -12.42
N THR A 61 -5.18 -18.20 -13.18
CA THR A 61 -6.57 -18.26 -12.70
C THR A 61 -6.87 -19.62 -12.08
N GLY A 62 -7.55 -19.62 -10.92
CA GLY A 62 -7.88 -20.82 -10.15
C GLY A 62 -6.80 -21.30 -9.18
N LYS A 63 -5.58 -20.74 -9.21
CA LYS A 63 -4.55 -21.00 -8.18
C LYS A 63 -4.70 -20.04 -7.01
N THR A 64 -5.64 -20.34 -6.12
CA THR A 64 -6.04 -19.44 -5.01
C THR A 64 -4.94 -19.14 -4.01
N GLU A 65 -3.85 -19.91 -3.95
CA GLU A 65 -2.70 -19.66 -3.06
C GLU A 65 -1.68 -18.67 -3.64
N ALA A 66 -1.72 -18.45 -4.97
CA ALA A 66 -0.81 -17.56 -5.68
C ALA A 66 -1.49 -16.27 -6.18
N ARG A 67 -2.72 -16.00 -5.71
CA ARG A 67 -3.56 -14.90 -6.20
C ARG A 67 -4.21 -14.12 -5.08
N LEU A 68 -4.46 -12.84 -5.38
CA LEU A 68 -5.34 -11.98 -4.61
C LEU A 68 -6.78 -12.55 -4.62
N PRO A 69 -7.53 -12.46 -3.51
CA PRO A 69 -8.92 -12.95 -3.45
C PRO A 69 -9.83 -12.23 -4.45
N ASP A 70 -10.51 -12.98 -5.32
CA ASP A 70 -11.31 -12.42 -6.42
C ASP A 70 -12.81 -12.79 -6.38
N THR A 71 -13.25 -13.58 -5.39
CA THR A 71 -14.64 -14.08 -5.33
C THR A 71 -15.58 -13.30 -4.40
N ALA A 72 -15.06 -12.66 -3.34
CA ALA A 72 -15.86 -11.93 -2.36
C ALA A 72 -15.70 -10.42 -2.53
N THR A 73 -16.58 -9.79 -3.32
CA THR A 73 -16.53 -8.34 -3.61
C THR A 73 -17.22 -7.46 -2.57
N THR A 74 -17.95 -8.07 -1.63
CA THR A 74 -18.61 -7.40 -0.50
C THR A 74 -18.45 -8.24 0.75
N PRO A 75 -18.37 -7.64 1.95
CA PRO A 75 -18.48 -8.39 3.20
C PRO A 75 -19.89 -8.97 3.30
N SER A 76 -19.99 -10.19 3.80
CA SER A 76 -21.28 -10.85 4.08
C SER A 76 -21.91 -10.29 5.36
N GLU A 77 -21.08 -9.94 6.35
CA GLU A 77 -21.48 -9.22 7.58
C GLU A 77 -20.40 -8.17 7.94
N PRO A 78 -20.72 -7.09 8.66
CA PRO A 78 -19.78 -6.01 8.99
C PRO A 78 -18.46 -6.44 9.65
N ASP A 79 -18.49 -7.57 10.38
CA ASP A 79 -17.37 -8.12 11.17
C ASP A 79 -16.96 -9.54 10.71
N ASP A 80 -17.31 -9.96 9.49
CA ASP A 80 -17.07 -11.33 8.99
C ASP A 80 -15.60 -11.67 8.68
N GLY A 81 -14.67 -10.74 8.90
CA GLY A 81 -13.26 -10.93 8.58
C GLY A 81 -12.97 -10.93 7.07
N TRP A 82 -13.81 -10.25 6.27
CA TRP A 82 -13.60 -10.04 4.84
C TRP A 82 -12.19 -9.54 4.53
N ALA A 83 -11.49 -10.26 3.65
CA ALA A 83 -10.07 -10.01 3.36
C ALA A 83 -9.79 -8.59 2.84
N TRP A 84 -10.75 -7.95 2.15
CA TRP A 84 -10.54 -6.61 1.62
C TRP A 84 -10.85 -5.48 2.62
N MET A 85 -11.43 -5.78 3.78
CA MET A 85 -11.80 -4.76 4.77
C MET A 85 -10.60 -3.89 5.22
N PRO A 86 -9.42 -4.47 5.57
CA PRO A 86 -8.27 -3.65 5.98
C PRO A 86 -7.76 -2.73 4.88
N VAL A 87 -7.75 -3.21 3.63
CA VAL A 87 -7.37 -2.41 2.45
C VAL A 87 -8.34 -1.24 2.27
N CYS A 88 -9.65 -1.51 2.34
CA CYS A 88 -10.66 -0.48 2.13
C CYS A 88 -10.70 0.57 3.24
N LYS A 89 -10.53 0.18 4.51
CA LYS A 89 -10.44 1.13 5.62
C LYS A 89 -9.18 1.99 5.56
N HIS A 90 -8.07 1.44 5.07
CA HIS A 90 -6.86 2.24 4.87
C HIS A 90 -7.02 3.27 3.72
N LEU A 91 -7.65 2.86 2.62
CA LEU A 91 -7.93 3.73 1.48
C LEU A 91 -8.98 4.81 1.80
N ILE A 92 -10.03 4.43 2.52
CA ILE A 92 -11.19 5.26 2.86
C ILE A 92 -11.50 5.10 4.35
N PRO A 93 -10.81 5.81 5.25
CA PRO A 93 -11.03 5.68 6.69
C PRO A 93 -12.44 6.10 7.11
N ASP A 94 -12.84 5.65 8.30
CA ASP A 94 -14.05 6.10 8.96
C ASP A 94 -13.91 7.56 9.42
N ALA A 95 -15.04 8.27 9.53
CA ALA A 95 -15.00 9.69 9.84
C ALA A 95 -14.42 9.90 11.25
N GLY A 96 -13.32 10.65 11.35
CA GLY A 96 -12.60 10.88 12.60
C GLY A 96 -11.51 9.84 12.92
N GLU A 97 -11.32 8.84 12.06
CA GLU A 97 -10.14 7.98 12.11
C GLU A 97 -9.04 8.56 11.22
N GLU A 98 -7.82 8.66 11.76
CA GLU A 98 -6.65 8.95 10.94
C GLU A 98 -6.33 7.76 10.03
N LYS A 99 -5.75 8.03 8.85
CA LYS A 99 -5.24 6.97 7.97
C LYS A 99 -4.26 6.12 8.78
N ALA A 100 -4.63 4.89 9.11
CA ALA A 100 -3.75 3.98 9.80
C ALA A 100 -2.45 3.83 9.01
N SER A 101 -1.32 4.14 9.63
CA SER A 101 0.04 4.06 9.05
C SER A 101 0.47 2.63 8.75
N ARG A 102 -0.25 1.65 9.31
CA ARG A 102 -0.15 0.23 8.98
C ARG A 102 -1.39 -0.12 8.18
N VAL A 103 -1.22 -0.69 6.98
CA VAL A 103 -2.15 -1.76 6.65
C VAL A 103 -1.71 -2.90 7.57
N GLU A 104 -2.30 -3.01 8.77
CA GLU A 104 -2.27 -4.31 9.44
C GLU A 104 -3.09 -5.19 8.52
N VAL A 105 -2.46 -5.70 7.47
CA VAL A 105 -3.01 -6.74 6.64
C VAL A 105 -2.99 -8.01 7.50
N ALA A 106 -3.78 -8.01 8.57
CA ALA A 106 -4.39 -9.21 9.09
C ALA A 106 -5.65 -9.54 8.28
N ALA A 107 -5.80 -8.95 7.08
CA ALA A 107 -6.51 -9.66 6.04
C ALA A 107 -5.78 -10.99 5.89
N LYS A 108 -6.52 -12.09 6.03
CA LYS A 108 -6.03 -13.44 5.74
C LYS A 108 -5.84 -13.56 4.22
N PHE A 109 -5.04 -12.70 3.61
CA PHE A 109 -4.49 -12.95 2.30
C PHE A 109 -3.50 -14.10 2.43
N GLN A 110 -3.29 -14.81 1.33
CA GLN A 110 -2.41 -15.96 1.28
C GLN A 110 -0.96 -15.55 1.59
N THR A 111 -0.09 -16.52 1.84
CA THR A 111 1.34 -16.28 2.04
C THR A 111 1.97 -15.65 0.79
N GLY A 112 2.65 -14.51 0.95
CA GLY A 112 3.30 -13.77 -0.13
C GLY A 112 3.75 -12.39 0.33
N THR A 113 4.56 -11.72 -0.49
CA THR A 113 4.97 -10.32 -0.22
C THR A 113 4.13 -9.37 -1.07
N TYR A 114 3.66 -8.27 -0.47
CA TYR A 114 2.71 -7.36 -1.12
C TYR A 114 3.33 -6.00 -1.41
N ALA A 115 3.34 -5.61 -2.68
CA ALA A 115 3.51 -4.23 -3.09
C ALA A 115 2.16 -3.52 -3.18
N TYR A 116 2.14 -2.28 -2.74
CA TYR A 116 0.93 -1.47 -2.62
C TYR A 116 1.24 -0.01 -2.98
N LEU A 117 0.36 0.61 -3.76
CA LEU A 117 0.40 2.06 -3.98
C LEU A 117 -1.02 2.59 -4.21
N PRO A 118 -1.48 3.63 -3.49
CA PRO A 118 -2.72 4.33 -3.82
C PRO A 118 -2.65 4.92 -5.23
N ILE A 119 -3.77 4.83 -5.96
CA ILE A 119 -3.89 5.26 -7.35
C ILE A 119 -5.01 6.30 -7.46
N ASP A 120 -4.66 7.47 -8.00
CA ASP A 120 -5.60 8.57 -8.21
C ASP A 120 -6.54 8.32 -9.39
N ASP A 121 -6.00 7.84 -10.52
CA ASP A 121 -6.78 7.48 -11.71
C ASP A 121 -6.65 5.98 -12.02
N PRO A 122 -7.61 5.13 -11.58
CA PRO A 122 -7.57 3.70 -11.84
C PRO A 122 -7.75 3.31 -13.31
N ALA A 123 -8.21 4.23 -14.17
CA ALA A 123 -8.37 3.96 -15.60
C ALA A 123 -7.09 4.22 -16.42
N SER A 124 -6.12 4.94 -15.84
CA SER A 124 -4.88 5.34 -16.52
C SER A 124 -3.69 5.26 -15.57
N VAL A 125 -3.40 4.06 -15.06
CA VAL A 125 -2.27 3.82 -14.16
C VAL A 125 -0.94 4.08 -14.89
N ASP A 126 -0.14 5.01 -14.38
CA ASP A 126 1.24 5.18 -14.80
C ASP A 126 2.13 4.14 -14.11
N CYS A 127 2.33 3.01 -14.79
CA CYS A 127 3.10 1.90 -14.29
C CYS A 127 4.58 2.21 -14.06
N ASN A 128 5.16 3.17 -14.79
CA ASN A 128 6.54 3.60 -14.55
C ASN A 128 6.61 4.38 -13.24
N ALA A 129 5.69 5.32 -13.01
CA ALA A 129 5.63 6.08 -11.76
C ALA A 129 5.40 5.17 -10.54
N VAL A 130 4.57 4.13 -10.68
CA VAL A 130 4.39 3.10 -9.64
C VAL A 130 5.74 2.44 -9.31
N VAL A 131 6.41 1.90 -10.32
CA VAL A 131 7.67 1.16 -10.14
C VAL A 131 8.76 2.09 -9.59
N ASP A 132 8.81 3.34 -10.04
CA ASP A 132 9.71 4.36 -9.50
C ASP A 132 9.45 4.65 -8.02
N LYS A 133 8.18 4.75 -7.62
CA LYS A 133 7.79 4.96 -6.23
C LYS A 133 8.21 3.77 -5.34
N TRP A 134 8.04 2.53 -5.81
CA TRP A 134 8.50 1.35 -5.08
C TRP A 134 10.03 1.26 -5.02
N LYS A 135 10.74 1.51 -6.12
CA LYS A 135 12.21 1.60 -6.14
C LYS A 135 12.74 2.66 -5.17
N GLY A 136 12.02 3.77 -5.02
CA GLY A 136 12.39 4.86 -4.13
C GLY A 136 12.56 4.45 -2.66
N ALA A 137 11.93 3.37 -2.21
CA ALA A 137 12.12 2.86 -0.86
C ALA A 137 13.54 2.29 -0.61
N TYR A 138 14.35 2.11 -1.66
CA TYR A 138 15.78 1.82 -1.55
C TYR A 138 16.48 2.69 -0.52
N SER A 139 16.18 3.99 -0.47
CA SER A 139 16.81 4.94 0.45
C SER A 139 16.50 4.68 1.93
N ASN A 140 15.56 3.78 2.23
CA ASN A 140 15.21 3.41 3.60
C ASN A 140 16.11 2.30 4.16
N PHE A 141 16.99 1.71 3.34
CA PHE A 141 17.90 0.64 3.73
C PHE A 141 19.35 1.16 3.79
N ASP A 142 20.04 0.92 4.91
CA ASP A 142 21.48 1.20 5.07
C ASP A 142 22.29 -0.06 4.76
N GLY A 143 22.32 -0.43 3.48
CA GLY A 143 22.92 -1.68 2.99
C GLY A 143 21.91 -2.80 2.75
N LEU A 144 22.37 -4.04 2.82
CA LEU A 144 21.56 -5.23 2.55
C LEU A 144 20.34 -5.26 3.50
N PRO A 145 19.09 -5.33 2.98
CA PRO A 145 17.92 -5.42 3.83
C PRO A 145 18.01 -6.61 4.80
N PRO A 146 17.72 -6.41 6.10
CA PRO A 146 17.87 -7.46 7.11
C PRO A 146 16.77 -8.52 7.03
N ALA A 147 16.92 -9.63 7.76
CA ALA A 147 15.81 -10.56 8.00
C ALA A 147 14.69 -9.89 8.81
N ASN A 148 13.44 -10.32 8.64
CA ASN A 148 12.29 -9.66 9.28
C ASN A 148 12.36 -9.67 10.82
N LYS A 149 12.92 -10.74 11.42
CA LYS A 149 13.07 -10.83 12.89
C LYS A 149 14.06 -9.82 13.47
N ASN A 150 14.99 -9.33 12.65
CA ASN A 150 16.06 -8.45 13.12
C ASN A 150 15.61 -6.98 13.17
N GLU A 151 14.60 -6.58 12.38
CA GLU A 151 14.06 -5.22 12.34
C GLU A 151 12.55 -5.16 12.02
N GLU A 152 11.71 -5.67 12.93
CA GLU A 152 10.25 -5.72 12.73
C GLU A 152 9.62 -4.36 12.39
N ASN A 153 10.24 -3.25 12.79
CA ASN A 153 9.73 -1.90 12.49
C ASN A 153 10.05 -1.45 11.06
N LEU A 154 11.14 -1.92 10.45
CA LEU A 154 11.54 -1.54 9.11
C LEU A 154 10.49 -2.00 8.09
N TYR A 155 9.98 -3.23 8.26
CA TYR A 155 8.99 -3.83 7.38
C TYR A 155 7.53 -3.50 7.75
N LYS A 156 7.30 -2.68 8.79
CA LYS A 156 5.99 -2.02 9.00
C LYS A 156 5.75 -0.90 7.99
N ASN A 157 6.81 -0.39 7.34
CA ASN A 157 6.67 0.56 6.26
C ASN A 157 6.26 -0.16 4.97
N GLN A 158 5.08 0.16 4.46
CA GLN A 158 4.54 -0.44 3.23
C GLN A 158 5.41 -0.16 1.99
N GLU A 159 6.14 0.95 1.94
CA GLU A 159 7.06 1.24 0.84
C GLU A 159 8.22 0.23 0.84
N ASN A 160 8.72 -0.13 2.01
CA ASN A 160 9.78 -1.15 2.17
C ASN A 160 9.28 -2.53 1.74
N LEU A 161 8.08 -2.94 2.16
CA LEU A 161 7.47 -4.19 1.71
C LEU A 161 7.25 -4.21 0.18
N SER A 162 6.86 -3.07 -0.39
CA SER A 162 6.65 -2.96 -1.83
C SER A 162 7.95 -3.10 -2.61
N PHE A 163 9.04 -2.57 -2.08
CA PHE A 163 10.38 -2.77 -2.63
C PHE A 163 10.83 -4.23 -2.56
N ILE A 164 10.61 -4.91 -1.42
CA ILE A 164 10.93 -6.35 -1.30
C ILE A 164 10.10 -7.18 -2.28
N ALA A 165 8.80 -6.88 -2.43
CA ALA A 165 7.93 -7.57 -3.38
C ALA A 165 8.37 -7.36 -4.84
N LEU A 166 8.73 -6.13 -5.23
CA LEU A 166 9.22 -5.78 -6.56
C LEU A 166 10.42 -6.66 -6.96
N TYR A 167 11.40 -6.77 -6.05
CA TYR A 167 12.64 -7.50 -6.28
C TYR A 167 12.68 -8.92 -5.73
N ASN A 168 11.52 -9.55 -5.48
CA ASN A 168 11.43 -10.94 -4.97
C ASN A 168 12.45 -11.86 -5.69
N PRO A 169 13.43 -12.45 -4.98
CA PRO A 169 14.60 -13.09 -5.60
C PRO A 169 14.32 -14.47 -6.18
N SER A 170 13.12 -15.02 -5.96
CA SER A 170 12.81 -16.41 -6.31
C SER A 170 12.73 -16.57 -7.83
N LYS A 171 13.45 -17.56 -8.37
CA LYS A 171 13.63 -17.76 -9.83
C LYS A 171 12.33 -18.01 -10.60
N ASP A 172 11.36 -18.64 -9.95
CA ASP A 172 10.07 -19.00 -10.55
C ASP A 172 8.91 -18.28 -9.83
N ALA A 173 9.17 -17.09 -9.29
CA ALA A 173 8.14 -16.34 -8.59
C ALA A 173 7.00 -15.93 -9.53
N THR A 174 5.79 -15.97 -8.98
CA THR A 174 4.59 -15.45 -9.64
C THR A 174 4.19 -14.11 -9.07
N ALA A 175 3.48 -13.31 -9.87
CA ALA A 175 2.84 -12.09 -9.44
C ALA A 175 1.35 -12.07 -9.79
N ASP A 176 0.55 -11.51 -8.90
CA ASP A 176 -0.82 -11.12 -9.19
C ASP A 176 -0.98 -9.62 -8.90
N CYS A 177 -0.93 -8.83 -9.96
CA CYS A 177 -0.98 -7.38 -9.92
C CYS A 177 -2.31 -6.88 -10.46
N ARG A 178 -3.08 -6.15 -9.64
CA ARG A 178 -4.39 -5.62 -10.02
C ARG A 178 -4.65 -4.27 -9.38
N VAL A 179 -5.41 -3.42 -10.07
CA VAL A 179 -6.05 -2.27 -9.42
C VAL A 179 -7.21 -2.80 -8.57
N VAL A 180 -7.28 -2.37 -7.32
CA VAL A 180 -8.39 -2.65 -6.41
C VAL A 180 -9.05 -1.32 -6.06
N THR A 181 -10.34 -1.21 -6.38
CA THR A 181 -11.14 -0.02 -6.08
C THR A 181 -12.12 -0.33 -4.96
N CYS A 182 -11.90 0.29 -3.81
CA CYS A 182 -12.84 0.28 -2.71
C CYS A 182 -13.92 1.34 -2.91
N THR A 183 -15.18 0.99 -2.67
CA THR A 183 -16.29 1.94 -2.59
C THR A 183 -16.91 1.84 -1.20
N LYS A 184 -16.96 2.97 -0.50
CA LYS A 184 -17.66 3.14 0.76
C LYS A 184 -18.97 3.86 0.52
N LYS A 185 -20.09 3.29 0.96
CA LYS A 185 -21.40 3.93 0.97
C LYS A 185 -21.73 4.36 2.40
N THR A 186 -21.85 5.66 2.62
CA THR A 186 -22.24 6.23 3.92
C THR A 186 -23.73 6.57 3.94
N PRO A 187 -24.53 6.00 4.86
CA PRO A 187 -25.96 6.27 4.94
C PRO A 187 -26.30 7.69 5.41
N VAL A 188 -27.49 8.15 5.04
CA VAL A 188 -27.98 9.53 5.31
C VAL A 188 -28.03 9.84 6.81
N ALA A 189 -28.47 8.88 7.63
CA ALA A 189 -28.64 9.08 9.07
C ALA A 189 -27.31 9.38 9.77
N GLU A 190 -26.24 8.73 9.35
CA GLU A 190 -24.90 8.95 9.90
C GLU A 190 -24.31 10.27 9.42
N ARG A 191 -24.50 10.63 8.15
CA ARG A 191 -24.11 11.92 7.60
C ARG A 191 -24.84 13.07 8.31
N ALA A 192 -26.14 12.96 8.52
CA ALA A 192 -26.93 13.97 9.20
C ALA A 192 -26.45 14.20 10.65
N ALA A 193 -25.96 13.15 11.31
CA ALA A 193 -25.35 13.24 12.64
C ALA A 193 -23.94 13.89 12.61
N GLN A 194 -23.17 13.70 11.54
CA GLN A 194 -21.79 14.19 11.42
C GLN A 194 -21.68 15.61 10.85
N SER A 195 -22.53 16.00 9.89
CA SER A 195 -22.41 17.27 9.15
C SER A 195 -23.69 18.10 9.10
N GLY A 196 -24.81 17.62 9.67
CA GLY A 196 -26.11 18.31 9.61
C GLY A 196 -26.78 18.30 8.24
N ASP A 197 -26.20 17.59 7.26
CA ASP A 197 -26.69 17.49 5.89
C ASP A 197 -27.75 16.37 5.77
N GLN A 198 -28.98 16.74 5.40
CA GLN A 198 -30.12 15.82 5.22
C GLN A 198 -30.24 15.27 3.78
N GLY A 199 -29.15 15.34 2.99
CA GLY A 199 -29.08 14.86 1.61
C GLY A 199 -29.13 13.33 1.43
N GLN A 200 -28.81 12.84 0.23
CA GLN A 200 -28.75 11.41 -0.10
C GLN A 200 -27.49 10.71 0.43
N SER A 201 -27.50 9.37 0.47
CA SER A 201 -26.32 8.57 0.80
C SER A 201 -25.19 8.89 -0.17
N THR A 202 -23.97 9.02 0.32
CA THR A 202 -22.80 9.32 -0.51
C THR A 202 -21.95 8.08 -0.75
N GLU A 203 -21.41 7.95 -1.96
CA GLU A 203 -20.38 6.98 -2.28
C GLU A 203 -19.01 7.68 -2.37
N THR A 204 -18.04 7.17 -1.63
CA THR A 204 -16.63 7.54 -1.75
C THR A 204 -15.89 6.37 -2.38
N LYS A 205 -15.01 6.67 -3.35
CA LYS A 205 -14.16 5.66 -4.00
C LYS A 205 -12.70 6.01 -3.83
N ALA A 206 -11.88 5.00 -3.65
CA ALA A 206 -10.44 5.11 -3.66
C ALA A 206 -9.86 3.81 -4.19
N SER A 207 -8.73 3.91 -4.89
CA SER A 207 -8.11 2.77 -5.54
C SER A 207 -6.66 2.62 -5.11
N ALA A 208 -6.14 1.40 -5.22
CA ALA A 208 -4.73 1.10 -5.12
C ALA A 208 -4.33 0.06 -6.16
N LEU A 209 -3.09 0.13 -6.63
CA LEU A 209 -2.45 -0.99 -7.30
C LEU A 209 -1.84 -1.89 -6.23
N ILE A 210 -2.19 -3.17 -6.29
CA ILE A 210 -1.69 -4.19 -5.37
C ILE A 210 -1.07 -5.30 -6.19
N CYS A 211 0.18 -5.64 -5.87
CA CYS A 211 0.90 -6.75 -6.46
C CYS A 211 1.28 -7.73 -5.35
N MET A 212 0.71 -8.92 -5.39
CA MET A 212 1.13 -10.04 -4.55
C MET A 212 2.22 -10.82 -5.29
N THR A 213 3.39 -11.02 -4.68
CA THR A 213 4.43 -11.92 -5.20
C THR A 213 4.58 -13.17 -4.35
N VAL A 214 4.76 -14.31 -5.02
CA VAL A 214 4.81 -15.64 -4.39
C VAL A 214 6.01 -16.39 -4.94
N PRO A 215 6.82 -17.08 -4.11
CA PRO A 215 6.68 -17.23 -2.66
C PRO A 215 6.95 -15.93 -1.88
N ASP A 216 6.62 -15.92 -0.58
CA ASP A 216 6.97 -14.79 0.29
C ASP A 216 8.50 -14.61 0.33
N ALA A 217 8.97 -13.41 -0.01
CA ALA A 217 10.37 -13.04 0.00
C ALA A 217 10.86 -12.62 1.39
N LEU A 218 9.96 -12.33 2.33
CA LEU A 218 10.30 -11.82 3.63
C LEU A 218 10.27 -12.93 4.69
N ASP A 219 11.36 -13.69 4.75
CA ASP A 219 11.59 -14.73 5.76
C ASP A 219 11.93 -14.11 7.13
N GLU A 220 11.52 -14.78 8.22
CA GLU A 220 11.85 -14.31 9.57
C GLU A 220 13.35 -14.34 9.83
N GLU A 221 14.06 -15.35 9.35
CA GLU A 221 15.44 -15.63 9.74
C GLU A 221 16.48 -15.22 8.69
N LYS A 222 16.08 -15.11 7.43
CA LYS A 222 16.97 -14.83 6.31
C LYS A 222 16.70 -13.46 5.72
N ALA A 223 17.78 -12.79 5.34
CA ALA A 223 17.69 -11.59 4.52
C ALA A 223 16.96 -11.91 3.21
N PRO A 224 16.12 -10.99 2.70
CA PRO A 224 15.37 -11.19 1.46
C PRO A 224 16.28 -11.32 0.23
N PHE A 225 17.53 -10.86 0.29
CA PHE A 225 18.48 -10.93 -0.82
C PHE A 225 19.83 -11.48 -0.37
N THR A 226 20.59 -12.05 -1.31
CA THR A 226 22.03 -12.25 -1.12
C THR A 226 22.79 -10.95 -1.40
N GLU A 227 24.05 -10.85 -0.96
CA GLU A 227 24.93 -9.72 -1.27
C GLU A 227 25.08 -9.49 -2.79
N GLU A 228 25.16 -10.57 -3.57
CA GLU A 228 25.25 -10.49 -5.04
C GLU A 228 23.97 -9.90 -5.65
N GLN A 229 22.80 -10.42 -5.25
CA GLN A 229 21.51 -9.91 -5.71
C GLN A 229 21.32 -8.45 -5.32
N TRP A 230 21.69 -8.10 -4.09
CA TRP A 230 21.62 -6.72 -3.61
C TRP A 230 22.52 -5.79 -4.41
N GLY A 231 23.77 -6.19 -4.68
CA GLY A 231 24.68 -5.41 -5.52
C GLY A 231 24.13 -5.16 -6.93
N GLN A 232 23.44 -6.13 -7.53
CA GLN A 232 22.78 -5.98 -8.83
C GLN A 232 21.58 -5.03 -8.76
N ILE A 233 20.75 -5.13 -7.72
CA ILE A 233 19.62 -4.21 -7.49
C ILE A 233 20.10 -2.77 -7.31
N VAL A 234 21.12 -2.55 -6.47
CA VAL A 234 21.72 -1.23 -6.26
C VAL A 234 22.28 -0.67 -7.56
N THR A 235 23.02 -1.48 -8.31
CA THR A 235 23.58 -1.07 -9.62
C THR A 235 22.48 -0.68 -10.59
N ALA A 236 21.37 -1.42 -10.63
CA ALA A 236 20.24 -1.09 -11.51
C ALA A 236 19.56 0.23 -11.12
N ILE A 237 19.45 0.52 -9.82
CA ILE A 237 18.82 1.75 -9.30
C ILE A 237 19.74 2.96 -9.51
N GLU A 238 21.00 2.88 -9.07
CA GLU A 238 21.96 4.00 -9.11
C GLU A 238 22.55 4.21 -10.51
N GLY A 239 22.79 3.12 -11.25
CA GLY A 239 23.30 3.14 -12.62
C GLY A 239 22.29 3.59 -13.68
N SER A 240 21.02 3.77 -13.30
CA SER A 240 19.98 4.37 -14.16
C SER A 240 20.09 5.90 -14.28
N ALA A 241 21.00 6.55 -13.53
CA ALA A 241 21.37 7.92 -13.81
C ALA A 241 22.16 7.95 -15.12
N SER A 242 21.57 8.56 -16.18
CA SER A 242 22.21 8.82 -17.47
C SER A 242 23.70 9.06 -17.29
N ALA A 243 24.53 8.15 -17.82
CA ALA A 243 25.93 8.39 -17.99
C ALA A 243 26.07 9.68 -18.82
N VAL A 244 26.23 10.82 -18.16
CA VAL A 244 26.91 11.97 -18.75
C VAL A 244 28.32 11.44 -18.94
N ALA A 245 28.57 10.88 -20.13
CA ALA A 245 29.90 10.48 -20.54
C ALA A 245 30.83 11.64 -20.18
N PRO A 246 31.93 11.40 -19.44
CA PRO A 246 32.92 12.45 -19.22
C PRO A 246 33.30 12.96 -20.60
N GLY A 247 32.91 14.20 -20.88
CA GLY A 247 33.22 14.85 -22.15
C GLY A 247 34.73 14.72 -22.33
N VAL A 248 35.14 14.01 -23.37
CA VAL A 248 36.53 13.98 -23.80
C VAL A 248 36.85 15.41 -24.23
N VAL A 249 37.33 16.21 -23.28
CA VAL A 249 37.94 17.51 -23.57
C VAL A 249 39.24 17.17 -24.29
N GLY A 250 39.16 17.10 -25.61
CA GLY A 250 40.31 17.01 -26.48
C GLY A 250 41.18 18.25 -26.27
N LEU A 251 42.28 18.10 -25.55
CA LEU A 251 43.30 19.13 -25.41
C LEU A 251 44.03 19.24 -26.77
N ALA A 252 43.64 20.22 -27.59
CA ALA A 252 44.36 20.56 -28.81
C ALA A 252 45.68 21.25 -28.43
N LEU A 253 46.78 20.51 -28.41
CA LEU A 253 48.13 21.07 -28.32
C LEU A 253 48.53 21.61 -29.70
N ALA A 254 48.43 22.93 -29.87
CA ALA A 254 49.03 23.63 -31.00
C ALA A 254 50.54 23.77 -30.77
N PHE A 255 51.35 22.95 -31.45
CA PHE A 255 52.78 23.19 -31.58
C PHE A 255 53.02 24.19 -32.72
N LEU A 256 53.20 25.47 -32.37
CA LEU A 256 53.84 26.44 -33.25
C LEU A 256 55.37 26.26 -33.13
N GLY A 257 55.93 25.47 -34.04
CA GLY A 257 57.38 25.33 -34.25
C GLY A 257 57.78 25.92 -35.60
N LEU A 258 58.32 27.13 -35.55
CA LEU A 258 58.95 27.86 -36.65
C LEU A 258 60.34 27.25 -36.95
N SER A 259 60.71 26.96 -38.22
CA SER A 259 62.04 27.27 -38.84
C SER A 259 62.42 26.40 -40.04
N MET A 260 62.79 27.10 -41.14
CA MET A 260 63.73 26.78 -42.24
C MET A 260 63.36 25.58 -43.15
N LEU A 261 63.28 25.71 -44.48
CA LEU A 261 64.11 26.43 -45.45
C LEU A 261 63.33 26.65 -46.77
#